data_AF-A0A929J537-F1
#
_entry.id   AF-A0A929J537-F1
#
_cell.length_a   1.000
_cell.length_b   1.000
_cell.length_c   1.000
_cell.angle_alpha   90.00
_cell.angle_beta   90.00
_cell.angle_gamma   90.00
#
_symmetry.space_group_name_H-M   'P 1'
#
loop_
_entity.id
_entity.type
_entity.pdbx_description
1 polymer ?
#
loop_
_entity_poly.entity_id
_entity_poly.type
_entity_poly.pdbx_seq_one_letter_code
_entity_poly.pdbx_strand_id
1 'polypeptide(L)'
;MSYSNLALAADDDCVTCHKDTTPGIVSQHESGKMAENGVSCSACHGSDHETKDDFAKAKMPTPETCAVCHSDKVKQFKAGKHQLAWIAMQTQAAFHGQPNVITQEGYKGCSGCHKIGVKGLKLEGSMLDTQVVTDDGEEIAKYRYGNAQCDACHTRHSFKKAEAQDPRACANCHMGFDHPQWEMYMSSKHGLIWDFDGNKSDERAPTCQTCHMADG
;
A
#
# COMPACT_ATOMS: atom_id res chain seq x y z
N MET A 1 -24.79 3.38 -24.63
CA MET A 1 -23.38 3.15 -25.03
C MET A 1 -22.87 1.98 -24.22
N SER A 2 -22.28 1.00 -24.91
CA SER A 2 -21.99 -0.36 -24.43
C SER A 2 -20.93 -0.36 -23.31
N TYR A 3 -21.29 -0.79 -22.11
CA TYR A 3 -20.32 -1.27 -21.13
C TYR A 3 -20.18 -2.79 -21.33
N SER A 4 -19.17 -3.15 -22.10
CA SER A 4 -18.78 -4.54 -22.36
C SER A 4 -18.31 -5.22 -21.07
N ASN A 5 -18.91 -6.38 -20.77
CA ASN A 5 -18.39 -7.52 -20.03
C ASN A 5 -17.32 -7.24 -18.96
N LEU A 6 -17.75 -6.81 -17.76
CA LEU A 6 -17.07 -7.21 -16.54
C LEU A 6 -17.34 -8.72 -16.35
N ALA A 7 -16.32 -9.54 -16.56
CA ALA A 7 -16.37 -10.98 -16.32
C ALA A 7 -16.59 -11.21 -14.81
N LEU A 8 -17.86 -11.34 -14.42
CA LEU A 8 -18.29 -11.81 -13.12
C LEU A 8 -18.30 -13.35 -13.16
N ALA A 9 -17.48 -13.96 -12.29
CA ALA A 9 -17.31 -15.39 -12.01
C ALA A 9 -16.54 -16.23 -13.05
N ALA A 10 -15.28 -16.56 -12.71
CA ALA A 10 -14.68 -17.90 -12.70
C ALA A 10 -13.17 -17.74 -12.47
N ASP A 11 -12.68 -17.97 -11.25
CA ASP A 11 -11.24 -18.13 -11.03
C ASP A 11 -10.99 -19.35 -10.12
N ASP A 12 -11.70 -20.43 -10.44
CA ASP A 12 -11.53 -21.72 -9.80
C ASP A 12 -10.08 -22.20 -9.97
N ASP A 13 -9.41 -21.92 -11.08
CA ASP A 13 -8.06 -22.43 -11.33
C ASP A 13 -7.00 -21.77 -10.45
N CYS A 14 -7.01 -20.43 -10.33
CA CYS A 14 -6.12 -19.72 -9.41
C CYS A 14 -6.37 -20.16 -7.97
N VAL A 15 -7.62 -20.14 -7.52
CA VAL A 15 -7.97 -20.51 -6.15
C VAL A 15 -7.66 -21.98 -5.87
N THR A 16 -7.95 -22.89 -6.79
CA THR A 16 -7.71 -24.33 -6.64
C THR A 16 -6.23 -24.62 -6.44
N CYS A 17 -5.35 -24.09 -7.29
CA CYS A 17 -3.91 -24.31 -7.15
C CYS A 17 -3.31 -23.59 -5.93
N HIS A 18 -3.76 -22.36 -5.66
CA HIS A 18 -3.25 -21.58 -4.53
C HIS A 18 -3.79 -22.01 -3.17
N LYS A 19 -4.88 -22.78 -3.10
CA LYS A 19 -5.30 -23.46 -1.86
C LYS A 19 -4.22 -24.43 -1.38
N ASP A 20 -3.53 -25.09 -2.30
CA ASP A 20 -2.44 -26.01 -1.95
C ASP A 20 -1.10 -25.30 -1.80
N THR A 21 -0.80 -24.33 -2.68
CA THR A 21 0.52 -23.70 -2.74
C THR A 21 0.67 -22.53 -1.75
N THR A 22 -0.38 -21.75 -1.54
CA THR A 22 -0.40 -20.58 -0.64
C THR A 22 -1.75 -20.44 0.09
N PRO A 23 -2.16 -21.44 0.90
CA PRO A 23 -3.49 -21.46 1.54
C PRO A 23 -3.82 -20.20 2.34
N GLY A 24 -2.81 -19.60 2.99
CA GLY A 24 -2.99 -18.37 3.75
C GLY A 24 -3.39 -17.17 2.90
N ILE A 25 -2.90 -17.07 1.65
CA ILE A 25 -3.27 -15.99 0.73
C ILE A 25 -4.73 -16.13 0.31
N VAL A 26 -5.14 -17.35 -0.06
CA VAL A 26 -6.54 -17.65 -0.43
C VAL A 26 -7.47 -17.35 0.74
N SER A 27 -7.15 -17.84 1.93
CA SER A 27 -7.95 -17.60 3.14
C SER A 27 -8.07 -16.10 3.46
N GLN A 28 -6.98 -15.34 3.32
CA GLN A 28 -7.03 -13.88 3.50
C GLN A 28 -7.95 -13.20 2.49
N HIS A 29 -7.84 -13.57 1.21
CA HIS A 29 -8.69 -13.03 0.15
C HIS A 29 -10.16 -13.35 0.38
N GLU A 30 -10.50 -14.62 0.64
CA GLU A 30 -11.86 -15.09 0.95
C GLU A 30 -12.44 -14.40 2.20
N SER A 31 -11.60 -13.96 3.16
CA SER A 31 -12.03 -13.21 4.34
C SER A 31 -12.30 -11.72 4.10
N GLY A 32 -11.94 -11.21 2.93
CA GLY A 32 -12.01 -9.79 2.58
C GLY A 32 -13.26 -9.41 1.80
N LYS A 33 -13.64 -8.14 1.86
CA LYS A 33 -14.81 -7.61 1.14
C LYS A 33 -14.69 -7.71 -0.38
N MET A 34 -13.47 -7.72 -0.91
CA MET A 34 -13.25 -7.85 -2.36
C MET A 34 -13.72 -9.22 -2.89
N ALA A 35 -13.44 -10.31 -2.17
CA ALA A 35 -13.95 -11.63 -2.54
C ALA A 35 -15.48 -11.70 -2.42
N GLU A 36 -16.06 -11.13 -1.35
CA GLU A 36 -17.52 -11.03 -1.20
C GLU A 36 -18.19 -10.28 -2.37
N ASN A 37 -17.48 -9.33 -2.98
CA ASN A 37 -17.95 -8.55 -4.13
C ASN A 37 -17.45 -9.12 -5.48
N GLY A 38 -16.93 -10.34 -5.51
CA GLY A 38 -16.59 -11.05 -6.74
C GLY A 38 -15.32 -10.59 -7.44
N VAL A 39 -14.44 -9.84 -6.78
CA VAL A 39 -13.11 -9.49 -7.33
C VAL A 39 -12.22 -10.73 -7.26
N SER A 40 -11.80 -11.25 -8.41
CA SER A 40 -10.95 -12.44 -8.51
C SER A 40 -9.45 -12.15 -8.33
N CYS A 41 -8.63 -13.20 -8.27
CA CYS A 41 -7.18 -13.10 -8.29
C CYS A 41 -6.69 -12.41 -9.58
N SER A 42 -7.19 -12.88 -10.72
CA SER A 42 -6.88 -12.36 -12.06
C SER A 42 -7.31 -10.91 -12.28
N ALA A 43 -8.33 -10.41 -11.57
CA ALA A 43 -8.74 -9.01 -11.65
C ALA A 43 -7.62 -8.04 -11.22
N CYS A 44 -6.73 -8.47 -10.32
CA CYS A 44 -5.57 -7.69 -9.89
C CYS A 44 -4.26 -8.16 -10.55
N HIS A 45 -4.09 -9.47 -10.73
CA HIS A 45 -2.82 -10.07 -11.13
C HIS A 45 -2.76 -10.50 -12.60
N GLY A 46 -3.85 -10.36 -13.36
CA GLY A 46 -3.95 -10.91 -14.71
C GLY A 46 -4.02 -12.45 -14.73
N SER A 47 -4.06 -13.02 -15.93
CA SER A 47 -4.23 -14.47 -16.14
C SER A 47 -3.06 -15.12 -16.88
N ASP A 48 -1.97 -14.38 -17.11
CA ASP A 48 -0.86 -14.85 -17.95
C ASP A 48 0.03 -15.90 -17.25
N HIS A 49 -0.11 -16.07 -15.93
CA HIS A 49 0.56 -17.09 -15.14
C HIS A 49 -0.32 -18.33 -15.03
N GLU A 50 0.18 -19.46 -15.53
CA GLU A 50 -0.58 -20.71 -15.63
C GLU A 50 0.12 -21.89 -14.94
N THR A 51 1.43 -21.79 -14.69
CA THR A 51 2.27 -22.88 -14.17
C THR A 51 3.22 -22.40 -13.09
N LYS A 52 3.67 -23.29 -12.20
CA LYS A 52 4.58 -22.90 -11.10
C LYS A 52 5.84 -22.15 -11.55
N ASP A 53 6.31 -22.44 -12.76
CA ASP A 53 7.57 -21.88 -13.30
C ASP A 53 7.39 -20.52 -13.98
N ASP A 54 6.16 -20.08 -14.28
CA ASP A 54 5.90 -18.81 -14.96
C ASP A 54 5.25 -17.73 -14.08
N PHE A 55 5.46 -17.82 -12.75
CA PHE A 55 4.99 -16.84 -11.75
C PHE A 55 5.36 -15.38 -12.09
N ALA A 56 6.42 -15.17 -12.87
CA ALA A 56 6.86 -13.85 -13.32
C ALA A 56 5.86 -13.17 -14.27
N LYS A 57 5.00 -13.94 -14.97
CA LYS A 57 3.96 -13.41 -15.87
C LYS A 57 2.78 -12.80 -15.13
N ALA A 58 2.59 -13.13 -13.85
CA ALA A 58 1.60 -12.46 -13.02
C ALA A 58 1.94 -10.97 -12.90
N LYS A 59 0.93 -10.12 -13.05
CA LYS A 59 1.03 -8.68 -12.85
C LYS A 59 1.08 -8.38 -11.36
N MET A 60 1.87 -7.37 -10.99
CA MET A 60 1.89 -6.85 -9.63
C MET A 60 1.05 -5.57 -9.60
N PRO A 61 0.01 -5.49 -8.75
CA PRO A 61 -0.88 -4.34 -8.71
C PRO A 61 -0.15 -3.04 -8.39
N THR A 62 -0.64 -1.95 -8.98
CA THR A 62 -0.23 -0.57 -8.70
C THR A 62 -1.47 0.24 -8.30
N PRO A 63 -1.36 1.52 -7.88
CA PRO A 63 -2.54 2.36 -7.64
C PRO A 63 -3.47 2.44 -8.86
N GLU A 64 -2.94 2.31 -10.08
CA GLU A 64 -3.74 2.29 -11.31
C GLU A 64 -4.65 1.06 -11.37
N THR A 65 -4.21 -0.11 -10.88
CA THR A 65 -5.06 -1.30 -10.72
C THR A 65 -6.23 -1.00 -9.77
N CYS A 66 -5.95 -0.33 -8.65
CA CYS A 66 -6.97 0.06 -7.68
C CYS A 66 -7.92 1.13 -8.24
N ALA A 67 -7.42 2.04 -9.08
CA ALA A 67 -8.18 3.17 -9.63
C ALA A 67 -9.33 2.75 -10.55
N VAL A 68 -9.30 1.53 -11.08
CA VAL A 68 -10.40 0.95 -11.87
C VAL A 68 -11.71 0.94 -11.07
N CYS A 69 -11.63 0.69 -9.75
CA CYS A 69 -12.79 0.65 -8.85
C CYS A 69 -12.78 1.76 -7.78
N HIS A 70 -11.60 2.28 -7.41
CA HIS A 70 -11.39 3.21 -6.30
C HIS A 70 -10.71 4.52 -6.75
N SER A 71 -11.15 5.07 -7.88
CA SER A 71 -10.58 6.27 -8.51
C SER A 71 -10.44 7.46 -7.55
N ASP A 72 -11.46 7.75 -6.74
CA ASP A 72 -11.43 8.87 -5.79
C ASP A 72 -10.36 8.69 -4.71
N LYS A 73 -10.21 7.48 -4.18
CA LYS A 73 -9.24 7.17 -3.13
C LYS A 73 -7.82 7.26 -3.67
N VAL A 74 -7.59 6.78 -4.88
CA VAL A 74 -6.30 6.90 -5.55
C VAL A 74 -5.98 8.37 -5.86
N LYS A 75 -6.97 9.16 -6.30
CA LYS A 75 -6.80 10.61 -6.51
C LYS A 75 -6.41 11.33 -5.22
N GLN A 76 -7.09 11.03 -4.11
CA GLN A 76 -6.77 11.58 -2.79
C GLN A 76 -5.36 11.20 -2.34
N PHE A 77 -4.99 9.93 -2.49
CA PHE A 77 -3.64 9.44 -2.17
C PHE A 77 -2.55 10.18 -2.98
N LYS A 78 -2.73 10.30 -4.30
CA LYS A 78 -1.79 11.00 -5.19
C LYS A 78 -1.73 12.52 -4.95
N ALA A 79 -2.75 13.11 -4.34
CA ALA A 79 -2.71 14.51 -3.90
C ALA A 79 -2.01 14.68 -2.54
N GLY A 80 -1.83 13.60 -1.77
CA GLY A 80 -1.24 13.60 -0.45
C GLY A 80 0.28 13.43 -0.44
N LYS A 81 0.90 13.67 0.73
CA LYS A 81 2.36 13.58 0.91
C LYS A 81 2.90 12.15 0.91
N HIS A 82 2.07 11.15 1.21
CA HIS A 82 2.52 9.74 1.19
C HIS A 82 3.01 9.31 -0.19
N GLN A 83 2.43 9.84 -1.28
CA GLN A 83 2.90 9.54 -2.63
C GLN A 83 4.32 10.09 -2.91
N LEU A 84 4.76 11.11 -2.15
CA LEU A 84 6.09 11.71 -2.26
C LEU A 84 7.14 11.01 -1.39
N ALA A 85 6.78 9.97 -0.63
CA ALA A 85 7.69 9.36 0.34
C ALA A 85 8.97 8.81 -0.31
N TRP A 86 8.88 8.25 -1.52
CA TRP A 86 10.02 7.63 -2.21
C TRP A 86 11.04 8.68 -2.65
N ILE A 87 10.59 9.71 -3.36
CA ILE A 87 11.47 10.82 -3.77
C ILE A 87 12.05 11.55 -2.56
N ALA A 88 11.27 11.75 -1.48
CA ALA A 88 11.75 12.37 -0.25
C ALA A 88 12.84 11.53 0.45
N MET A 89 12.78 10.20 0.37
CA MET A 89 13.86 9.34 0.86
C MET A 89 15.11 9.47 0.00
N GLN A 90 14.94 9.49 -1.33
CA GLN A 90 16.05 9.56 -2.27
C GLN A 90 16.82 10.88 -2.17
N THR A 91 16.23 11.97 -1.68
CA THR A 91 16.96 13.21 -1.44
C THR A 91 17.92 13.14 -0.26
N GLN A 92 17.78 12.14 0.63
CA GLN A 92 18.61 12.03 1.82
C GLN A 92 20.01 11.49 1.49
N ALA A 93 21.05 12.26 1.83
CA ALA A 93 22.43 11.89 1.54
C ALA A 93 22.85 10.53 2.12
N ALA A 94 22.32 10.16 3.30
CA ALA A 94 22.58 8.87 3.94
C ALA A 94 22.05 7.65 3.15
N PHE A 95 21.09 7.86 2.24
CA PHE A 95 20.56 6.83 1.36
C PHE A 95 21.46 6.58 0.14
N HIS A 96 22.21 7.59 -0.31
CA HIS A 96 23.12 7.45 -1.43
C HIS A 96 24.28 6.49 -1.10
N GLY A 97 24.60 5.59 -2.02
CA GLY A 97 25.68 4.61 -1.87
C GLY A 97 25.35 3.40 -0.99
N GLN A 98 24.10 3.27 -0.51
CA GLN A 98 23.66 2.08 0.20
C GLN A 98 23.50 0.88 -0.75
N PRO A 99 23.81 -0.37 -0.31
CA PRO A 99 23.65 -1.56 -1.14
C PRO A 99 22.22 -1.79 -1.62
N ASN A 100 22.03 -2.43 -2.77
CA ASN A 100 20.71 -2.76 -3.36
C ASN A 100 19.81 -3.65 -2.49
N VAL A 101 20.34 -4.23 -1.41
CA VAL A 101 19.52 -4.94 -0.41
C VAL A 101 18.84 -3.98 0.58
N ILE A 102 19.39 -2.77 0.76
CA ILE A 102 18.82 -1.67 1.57
C ILE A 102 18.07 -0.70 0.66
N THR A 103 18.59 -0.45 -0.53
CA THR A 103 17.90 0.35 -1.57
C THR A 103 17.08 -0.58 -2.47
N GLN A 104 16.51 -0.04 -3.55
CA GLN A 104 15.87 -0.82 -4.61
C GLN A 104 14.86 -1.89 -4.11
N GLU A 105 14.81 -3.07 -4.73
CA GLU A 105 13.87 -4.16 -4.39
C GLU A 105 14.19 -4.88 -3.07
N GLY A 106 15.31 -4.56 -2.43
CA GLY A 106 15.67 -5.17 -1.15
C GLY A 106 14.73 -4.75 -0.02
N TYR A 107 14.17 -3.55 -0.09
CA TYR A 107 13.22 -2.99 0.88
C TYR A 107 13.64 -3.10 2.35
N LYS A 108 14.95 -3.14 2.64
CA LYS A 108 15.48 -3.15 4.02
C LYS A 108 15.81 -1.73 4.45
N GLY A 109 15.44 -1.33 5.66
CA GLY A 109 15.67 0.03 6.17
C GLY A 109 14.72 1.04 5.53
N CYS A 110 15.25 2.21 5.13
CA CYS A 110 14.44 3.36 4.68
C CYS A 110 13.45 3.01 3.56
N SER A 111 13.91 2.21 2.58
CA SER A 111 13.10 1.82 1.42
C SER A 111 11.90 0.94 1.79
N GLY A 112 11.96 0.21 2.91
CA GLY A 112 10.85 -0.61 3.40
C GLY A 112 9.65 0.22 3.83
N CYS A 113 9.88 1.35 4.50
CA CYS A 113 8.84 2.28 4.95
C CYS A 113 8.45 3.26 3.83
N HIS A 114 9.42 3.77 3.08
CA HIS A 114 9.19 4.81 2.06
C HIS A 114 8.65 4.28 0.72
N LYS A 115 8.58 2.96 0.50
CA LYS A 115 7.99 2.35 -0.71
C LYS A 115 6.51 2.67 -0.92
N ILE A 116 5.83 3.24 0.07
CA ILE A 116 4.49 3.82 -0.12
C ILE A 116 4.51 4.94 -1.16
N GLY A 117 5.64 5.63 -1.36
CA GLY A 117 5.75 6.67 -2.39
C GLY A 117 5.85 6.13 -3.81
N VAL A 118 5.42 6.96 -4.77
CA VAL A 118 5.48 6.67 -6.20
C VAL A 118 6.93 6.70 -6.64
N LYS A 119 7.35 5.65 -7.33
CA LYS A 119 8.68 5.57 -7.96
C LYS A 119 8.63 6.26 -9.31
N GLY A 120 9.71 6.93 -9.69
CA GLY A 120 9.82 7.69 -10.93
C GLY A 120 9.46 9.17 -10.79
N LEU A 121 9.24 9.67 -9.58
CA LEU A 121 9.15 11.12 -9.36
C LEU A 121 10.56 11.71 -9.32
N LYS A 122 10.78 12.80 -10.06
CA LYS A 122 12.03 13.56 -10.12
C LYS A 122 11.79 15.00 -9.71
N LEU A 123 12.83 15.66 -9.20
CA LEU A 123 12.83 17.10 -8.95
C LEU A 123 13.59 17.79 -10.09
N GLU A 124 12.93 18.72 -10.76
CA GLU A 124 13.53 19.56 -11.80
C GLU A 124 13.37 21.05 -11.46
N GLY A 125 14.35 21.87 -11.84
CA GLY A 125 14.37 23.31 -11.57
C GLY A 125 15.45 23.73 -10.57
N SER A 126 15.40 24.99 -10.15
CA SER A 126 16.28 25.60 -9.16
C SER A 126 15.59 25.67 -7.80
N MET A 127 16.33 26.16 -6.79
CA MET A 127 15.86 26.27 -5.41
C MET A 127 14.52 27.01 -5.23
N LEU A 128 14.13 27.91 -6.16
CA LEU A 128 12.90 28.71 -6.08
C LEU A 128 11.77 28.21 -7.00
N ASP A 129 12.06 27.37 -7.98
CA ASP A 129 11.13 26.89 -9.01
C ASP A 129 11.18 25.37 -9.18
N THR A 130 11.55 24.64 -8.12
CA THR A 130 11.59 23.17 -8.14
C THR A 130 10.19 22.61 -8.37
N GLN A 131 10.05 21.77 -9.38
CA GLN A 131 8.84 21.04 -9.73
C GLN A 131 9.06 19.54 -9.55
N VAL A 132 7.98 18.84 -9.18
CA VAL A 132 7.95 17.38 -9.21
C VAL A 132 7.49 16.96 -10.60
N VAL A 133 8.35 16.25 -11.33
CA VAL A 133 8.06 15.69 -12.65
C VAL A 133 8.13 14.16 -12.60
N THR A 134 7.70 13.47 -13.67
CA THR A 134 7.79 12.01 -13.80
C THR A 134 8.92 11.61 -14.73
N ASP A 135 9.47 10.42 -14.54
CA ASP A 135 10.47 9.80 -15.42
C ASP A 135 9.86 8.89 -16.49
N ASP A 136 8.58 9.05 -16.76
CA ASP A 136 7.80 8.25 -17.71
C ASP A 136 7.84 6.74 -17.43
N GLY A 137 8.05 6.35 -16.17
CA GLY A 137 7.99 4.96 -15.72
C GLY A 137 9.31 4.20 -15.83
N GLU A 138 10.42 4.87 -16.11
CA GLU A 138 11.75 4.24 -16.16
C GLU A 138 12.14 3.62 -14.81
N GLU A 139 11.91 4.31 -13.69
CA GLU A 139 12.25 3.79 -12.38
C GLU A 139 11.28 2.69 -11.97
N ILE A 140 9.95 2.90 -12.08
CA ILE A 140 8.96 1.92 -11.62
C ILE A 140 9.15 0.56 -12.33
N ALA A 141 9.57 0.55 -13.59
CA ALA A 141 9.86 -0.65 -14.37
C ALA A 141 11.03 -1.49 -13.83
N LYS A 142 11.91 -0.92 -12.99
CA LYS A 142 13.02 -1.64 -12.34
C LYS A 142 12.57 -2.44 -11.12
N TYR A 143 11.32 -2.30 -10.70
CA TYR A 143 10.76 -2.95 -9.52
C TYR A 143 9.58 -3.83 -9.90
N ARG A 144 9.70 -5.12 -9.63
CA ARG A 144 8.58 -6.06 -9.67
C ARG A 144 7.66 -5.89 -8.46
N TYR A 145 8.23 -5.70 -7.27
CA TYR A 145 7.46 -5.60 -6.02
C TYR A 145 7.35 -4.15 -5.53
N GLY A 146 6.58 -3.92 -4.47
CA GLY A 146 6.55 -2.65 -3.74
C GLY A 146 5.95 -1.46 -4.50
N ASN A 147 5.23 -1.69 -5.59
CA ASN A 147 4.56 -0.65 -6.39
C ASN A 147 3.05 -0.54 -6.11
N ALA A 148 2.49 -1.37 -5.22
CA ALA A 148 1.06 -1.36 -4.90
C ALA A 148 0.63 -0.09 -4.15
N GLN A 149 1.39 0.29 -3.11
CA GLN A 149 1.21 1.49 -2.26
C GLN A 149 -0.09 1.54 -1.44
N CYS A 150 -1.18 0.98 -1.97
CA CYS A 150 -2.49 0.88 -1.35
C CYS A 150 -2.61 -0.26 -0.32
N ASP A 151 -1.54 -0.98 -0.02
CA ASP A 151 -1.53 -2.08 0.95
C ASP A 151 -0.75 -1.75 2.24
N ALA A 152 -0.40 -0.47 2.42
CA ALA A 152 0.35 -0.01 3.59
C ALA A 152 -0.50 0.04 4.88
N CYS A 153 -1.79 0.42 4.77
CA CYS A 153 -2.67 0.59 5.94
C CYS A 153 -3.68 -0.56 6.10
N HIS A 154 -4.20 -1.08 5.00
CA HIS A 154 -5.09 -2.26 4.97
C HIS A 154 -4.42 -3.33 4.13
N THR A 155 -3.73 -4.25 4.79
CA THR A 155 -2.80 -5.14 4.12
C THR A 155 -3.49 -6.14 3.21
N ARG A 156 -2.79 -6.47 2.12
CA ARG A 156 -3.15 -7.60 1.26
C ARG A 156 -3.03 -8.92 2.04
N HIS A 157 -3.84 -9.94 1.79
CA HIS A 157 -4.89 -10.00 0.76
C HIS A 157 -6.30 -9.80 1.33
N SER A 158 -6.41 -9.40 2.60
CA SER A 158 -7.72 -9.19 3.24
C SER A 158 -8.30 -7.80 3.01
N PHE A 159 -7.43 -6.78 2.85
CA PHE A 159 -7.76 -5.38 2.59
C PHE A 159 -8.89 -4.85 3.49
N LYS A 160 -8.84 -5.22 4.78
CA LYS A 160 -9.87 -4.88 5.75
C LYS A 160 -9.81 -3.39 6.11
N LYS A 161 -10.93 -2.68 5.93
CA LYS A 161 -11.07 -1.28 6.40
C LYS A 161 -10.78 -1.16 7.90
N ALA A 162 -11.21 -2.14 8.69
CA ALA A 162 -10.99 -2.17 10.13
C ALA A 162 -9.49 -2.16 10.49
N GLU A 163 -8.63 -2.77 9.66
CA GLU A 163 -7.19 -2.73 9.84
C GLU A 163 -6.65 -1.30 9.62
N ALA A 164 -7.07 -0.66 8.53
CA ALA A 164 -6.69 0.73 8.25
C ALA A 164 -7.24 1.75 9.27
N GLN A 165 -8.31 1.43 10.00
CA GLN A 165 -8.90 2.29 11.05
C GLN A 165 -8.25 2.10 12.42
N ASP A 166 -7.41 1.08 12.59
CA ASP A 166 -6.66 0.83 13.80
C ASP A 166 -5.39 1.72 13.80
N PRO A 167 -5.10 2.49 14.86
CA PRO A 167 -3.92 3.35 14.88
C PRO A 167 -2.60 2.59 14.70
N ARG A 168 -2.57 1.28 14.98
CA ARG A 168 -1.40 0.41 14.74
C ARG A 168 -1.04 0.28 13.26
N ALA A 169 -1.96 0.55 12.34
CA ALA A 169 -1.63 0.61 10.91
C ALA A 169 -0.58 1.69 10.60
N CYS A 170 -0.51 2.75 11.41
CA CYS A 170 0.50 3.80 11.27
C CYS A 170 1.82 3.44 11.96
N ALA A 171 1.76 2.62 13.01
CA ALA A 171 2.87 2.38 13.94
C ALA A 171 4.08 1.70 13.29
N ASN A 172 3.90 0.98 12.18
CA ASN A 172 5.01 0.35 11.47
C ASN A 172 5.98 1.38 10.83
N CYS A 173 5.51 2.60 10.55
CA CYS A 173 6.32 3.65 9.94
C CYS A 173 6.46 4.88 10.84
N HIS A 174 5.40 5.26 11.54
CA HIS A 174 5.35 6.45 12.40
C HIS A 174 5.78 6.14 13.83
N MET A 175 7.02 5.70 13.98
CA MET A 175 7.58 5.29 15.27
C MET A 175 9.07 5.62 15.33
N GLY A 176 9.68 5.37 16.50
CA GLY A 176 11.12 5.45 16.65
C GLY A 176 11.64 6.87 16.86
N PHE A 177 12.96 7.02 16.82
CA PHE A 177 13.65 8.20 17.35
C PHE A 177 13.52 9.46 16.46
N ASP A 178 13.31 9.30 15.16
CA ASP A 178 13.28 10.37 14.16
C ASP A 178 11.90 11.02 14.04
N HIS A 179 10.85 10.24 14.26
CA HIS A 179 9.48 10.74 14.34
C HIS A 179 8.58 9.81 15.21
N PRO A 180 8.57 10.00 16.54
CA PRO A 180 7.92 9.08 17.49
C PRO A 180 6.40 9.27 17.60
N GLN A 181 5.66 9.40 16.51
CA GLN A 181 4.21 9.70 16.63
C GLN A 181 3.44 8.59 17.34
N TRP A 182 3.79 7.32 17.11
CA TRP A 182 3.18 6.18 17.80
C TRP A 182 3.44 6.22 19.30
N GLU A 183 4.69 6.43 19.73
CA GLU A 183 5.06 6.50 21.14
C GLU A 183 4.37 7.68 21.84
N MET A 184 4.28 8.83 21.15
CA MET A 184 3.56 10.00 21.66
C MET A 184 2.05 9.74 21.74
N TYR A 185 1.45 9.05 20.77
CA TYR A 185 0.04 8.67 20.80
C TYR A 185 -0.25 7.71 21.97
N MET A 186 0.50 6.61 22.05
CA MET A 186 0.28 5.56 23.07
C MET A 186 0.49 6.04 24.50
N SER A 187 1.40 7.01 24.71
CA SER A 187 1.61 7.62 26.03
C SER A 187 0.66 8.78 26.34
N SER A 188 -0.13 9.24 25.37
CA SER A 188 -1.14 10.30 25.57
C SER A 188 -2.42 9.77 26.23
N LYS A 189 -3.27 10.69 26.69
CA LYS A 189 -4.61 10.31 27.18
C LYS A 189 -5.49 9.69 26.09
N HIS A 190 -5.31 10.05 24.83
CA HIS A 190 -6.06 9.44 23.73
C HIS A 190 -5.69 7.96 23.57
N GLY A 191 -4.38 7.65 23.51
CA GLY A 191 -3.90 6.27 23.38
C GLY A 191 -4.21 5.40 24.60
N LEU A 192 -4.09 5.94 25.82
CA LEU A 192 -4.44 5.21 27.04
C LEU A 192 -5.94 4.88 27.12
N ILE A 193 -6.82 5.80 26.74
CA ILE A 193 -8.27 5.54 26.71
C ILE A 193 -8.58 4.49 25.64
N TRP A 194 -8.01 4.62 24.44
CA TRP A 194 -8.17 3.64 23.36
C TRP A 194 -7.76 2.22 23.78
N ASP A 195 -6.64 2.08 24.50
CA ASP A 195 -6.17 0.79 25.03
C ASP A 195 -7.12 0.24 26.11
N PHE A 196 -7.52 1.07 27.09
CA PHE A 196 -8.47 0.67 28.13
C PHE A 196 -9.84 0.24 27.58
N ASP A 197 -10.28 0.85 26.48
CA ASP A 197 -11.57 0.55 25.85
C ASP A 197 -11.47 -0.62 24.84
N GLY A 198 -10.37 -1.37 24.89
CA GLY A 198 -10.19 -2.63 24.18
C GLY A 198 -9.74 -2.46 22.74
N ASN A 199 -8.94 -1.43 22.45
CA ASN A 199 -8.37 -1.12 21.14
C ASN A 199 -9.43 -0.85 20.08
N LYS A 200 -10.54 -0.23 20.47
CA LYS A 200 -11.64 0.12 19.57
C LYS A 200 -11.53 1.58 19.18
N SER A 201 -11.62 1.88 17.89
CA SER A 201 -11.78 3.24 17.41
C SER A 201 -13.18 3.72 17.81
N ASP A 202 -13.28 4.39 18.95
CA ASP A 202 -14.52 4.95 19.49
C ASP A 202 -14.52 6.49 19.40
N GLU A 203 -15.67 7.11 19.71
CA GLU A 203 -15.78 8.58 19.75
C GLU A 203 -15.18 9.19 21.02
N ARG A 204 -14.82 8.38 22.02
CA ARG A 204 -14.34 8.85 23.32
C ARG A 204 -12.88 9.30 23.24
N ALA A 205 -12.06 8.62 22.44
CA ALA A 205 -10.70 9.03 22.16
C ALA A 205 -10.36 8.94 20.67
N PRO A 206 -9.76 9.99 20.08
CA PRO A 206 -9.35 9.96 18.69
C PRO A 206 -8.23 8.95 18.45
N THR A 207 -8.15 8.44 17.22
CA THR A 207 -7.00 7.71 16.69
C THR A 207 -6.22 8.58 15.69
N CYS A 208 -5.15 8.05 15.12
CA CYS A 208 -4.42 8.72 14.03
C CYS A 208 -5.39 9.12 12.90
N GLN A 209 -6.26 8.19 12.52
CA GLN A 209 -7.19 8.29 11.41
C GLN A 209 -8.28 9.31 11.65
N THR A 210 -8.84 9.39 12.86
CA THR A 210 -9.90 10.37 13.16
C THR A 210 -9.43 11.81 12.95
N CYS A 211 -8.13 12.09 13.13
CA CYS A 211 -7.56 13.42 12.99
C CYS A 211 -6.92 13.66 11.62
N HIS A 212 -6.24 12.66 11.04
CA HIS A 212 -5.43 12.82 9.82
C HIS A 212 -6.07 12.24 8.55
N MET A 213 -7.13 11.46 8.70
CA MET A 213 -7.95 10.89 7.62
C MET A 213 -9.43 11.15 7.91
N ALA A 214 -9.74 12.40 8.26
CA ALA A 214 -11.09 12.80 8.62
C ALA A 214 -12.05 12.52 7.44
N ASP A 215 -13.23 11.98 7.77
CA ASP A 215 -14.28 11.57 6.82
C ASP A 215 -13.90 10.44 5.83
N GLY A 216 -12.74 9.79 5.97
CA GLY A 216 -12.36 8.65 5.12
C GLY A 216 -10.93 8.16 5.26
#